data_AF-A0A1D6Y688-F1
#
_entry.id   AF-A0A1D6Y688-F1
#
_cell.length_a   1.000
_cell.length_b   1.000
_cell.length_c   1.000
_cell.angle_alpha   90.00
_cell.angle_beta   90.00
_cell.angle_gamma   90.00
#
_symmetry.space_group_name_H-M   'P 1'
#
loop_
_entity.id
_entity.type
_entity.pdbx_description
1 polymer ?
#
loop_
_entity_poly.entity_id
_entity_poly.type
_entity_poly.pdbx_seq_one_letter_code
_entity_poly.pdbx_strand_id
1 'polypeptide(L)'
;MPIENCFGVLFLDSQNGVIAFEELFQGSINTCSIYVRIIVQKAMQYNASSVILAHNHPSSNPVPSAADKALTLRIKAALLLVEVNTHDHMIVTGNTLTSFAESGLL
;
A
#
# COMPACT_ATOMS: atom_id res chain seq x y z
N MET A 1 22.68 -2.79 6.84
CA MET A 1 22.19 -1.83 5.84
C MET A 1 21.14 -0.96 6.51
N PRO A 2 21.08 0.35 6.26
CA PRO A 2 19.93 1.15 6.70
C PRO A 2 18.66 0.60 6.06
N ILE A 3 17.57 0.57 6.84
CA ILE A 3 16.26 0.18 6.33
C ILE A 3 15.71 1.38 5.54
N GLU A 4 15.61 1.24 4.23
CA GLU A 4 14.97 2.24 3.37
C GLU A 4 13.44 2.12 3.48
N ASN A 5 12.73 3.23 3.23
CA ASN A 5 11.28 3.16 3.08
C ASN A 5 10.97 2.46 1.77
N CYS A 6 10.14 1.43 1.85
CA CYS A 6 9.60 0.69 0.75
C CYS A 6 8.07 0.78 0.79
N PHE A 7 7.46 1.00 -0.36
CA PHE A 7 6.02 0.93 -0.55
C PHE A 7 5.72 -0.17 -1.58
N GLY A 8 5.18 -1.27 -1.08
CA GLY A 8 4.81 -2.44 -1.85
C GLY A 8 3.30 -2.55 -2.07
N VAL A 9 2.93 -3.29 -3.12
CA VAL A 9 1.53 -3.59 -3.44
C VAL A 9 1.42 -5.06 -3.81
N LEU A 10 0.51 -5.77 -3.13
CA LEU A 10 0.04 -7.08 -3.54
C LEU A 10 -1.16 -6.89 -4.47
N PHE A 11 -1.11 -7.50 -5.65
CA PHE A 11 -2.18 -7.52 -6.63
C PHE A 11 -2.89 -8.87 -6.57
N LEU A 12 -4.21 -8.85 -6.49
CA LEU A 12 -5.03 -10.03 -6.22
C LEU A 12 -6.08 -10.26 -7.31
N ASP A 13 -6.37 -11.53 -7.60
CA ASP A 13 -7.49 -11.93 -8.46
C ASP A 13 -8.82 -11.88 -7.70
N SER A 14 -9.93 -12.18 -8.39
CA SER A 14 -11.29 -12.13 -7.82
C SER A 14 -11.58 -13.18 -6.74
N GLN A 15 -10.68 -14.14 -6.55
CA GLN A 15 -10.72 -15.16 -5.49
C GLN A 15 -9.72 -14.85 -4.36
N ASN A 16 -9.17 -13.63 -4.35
CA ASN A 16 -8.09 -13.18 -3.45
C ASN A 16 -6.77 -13.98 -3.61
N GLY A 17 -6.58 -14.64 -4.75
CA GLY A 17 -5.32 -15.26 -5.12
C GLY A 17 -4.27 -14.21 -5.46
N VAL A 18 -3.05 -14.37 -4.96
CA VAL A 18 -1.95 -13.45 -5.27
C VAL A 18 -1.52 -13.62 -6.73
N ILE A 19 -1.64 -12.55 -7.51
CA ILE A 19 -1.14 -12.47 -8.89
C ILE A 19 0.33 -12.06 -8.86
N ALA A 20 0.64 -10.99 -8.13
CA ALA A 20 1.96 -10.40 -8.06
C ALA A 20 2.16 -9.59 -6.77
N PHE A 21 3.42 -9.40 -6.39
CA PHE A 21 3.85 -8.41 -5.41
C PHE A 21 4.92 -7.53 -6.06
N GLU A 22 4.75 -6.21 -6.01
CA GLU A 22 5.77 -5.26 -6.47
C GLU A 22 6.10 -4.24 -5.39
N GLU A 23 7.41 -4.02 -5.18
CA GLU A 23 7.95 -2.87 -4.47
C GLU A 23 7.99 -1.67 -5.43
N LEU A 24 6.94 -0.85 -5.44
CA LEU A 24 6.76 0.19 -6.44
C LEU A 24 7.58 1.45 -6.15
N PHE A 25 7.88 1.71 -4.89
CA PHE A 25 8.63 2.90 -4.49
C PHE A 25 9.61 2.55 -3.37
N GLN A 26 10.85 2.98 -3.54
CA GLN A 26 11.92 2.84 -2.56
C GLN A 26 12.60 4.19 -2.37
N GLY A 27 13.01 4.53 -1.15
CA GLY A 27 13.81 5.73 -0.91
C GLY A 27 14.08 6.04 0.55
N SER A 28 14.78 7.16 0.75
CA SER A 28 15.06 7.67 2.10
C SER A 28 13.79 8.18 2.79
N ILE A 29 13.86 8.27 4.13
CA ILE A 29 12.77 8.72 5.02
C ILE A 29 12.11 10.04 4.54
N ASN A 30 12.84 10.91 3.85
CA ASN A 30 12.41 12.27 3.52
C ASN A 30 11.88 12.48 2.09
N THR A 31 11.98 11.51 1.18
CA THR A 31 11.84 11.81 -0.26
C THR A 31 11.09 10.79 -1.12
N CYS A 32 10.55 9.71 -0.56
CA CYS A 32 9.82 8.73 -1.38
C CYS A 32 8.47 9.29 -1.85
N SER A 33 8.39 9.70 -3.11
CA SER A 33 7.14 10.22 -3.70
C SER A 33 6.31 9.07 -4.25
N ILE A 34 5.17 8.80 -3.61
CA ILE A 34 4.24 7.75 -4.03
C ILE A 34 3.26 8.32 -5.07
N TYR A 35 3.34 7.79 -6.28
CA TYR A 35 2.52 8.21 -7.42
C TYR A 35 1.33 7.27 -7.62
N VAL A 36 0.14 7.71 -7.24
CA VAL A 36 -1.11 6.92 -7.34
C VAL A 36 -1.34 6.39 -8.77
N ARG A 37 -1.02 7.17 -9.79
CA ARG A 37 -1.15 6.75 -11.20
C ARG A 37 -0.38 5.47 -11.53
N ILE A 38 0.77 5.23 -10.89
CA ILE A 38 1.59 4.03 -11.14
C ILE A 38 0.90 2.81 -10.51
N ILE A 39 0.34 2.96 -9.30
CA ILE A 39 -0.43 1.90 -8.64
C ILE A 39 -1.64 1.50 -9.49
N VAL A 40 -2.39 2.50 -10.01
CA VAL A 40 -3.54 2.26 -10.89
C VAL A 40 -3.10 1.57 -12.19
N GLN A 41 -2.03 2.05 -12.84
CA GLN A 41 -1.49 1.43 -14.06
C GLN A 41 -1.11 -0.04 -13.83
N LYS A 42 -0.45 -0.35 -12.70
CA LYS A 42 -0.05 -1.71 -12.35
C LYS A 42 -1.24 -2.61 -12.03
N ALA A 43 -2.22 -2.11 -11.30
CA ALA A 43 -3.44 -2.86 -11.02
C ALA A 43 -4.16 -3.25 -12.32
N MET A 44 -4.28 -2.31 -13.26
CA MET A 44 -4.84 -2.58 -14.60
C MET A 44 -3.95 -3.54 -15.41
N GLN A 45 -2.63 -3.37 -15.37
CA GLN A 45 -1.69 -4.24 -16.09
C GLN A 45 -1.82 -5.71 -15.64
N TYR A 46 -2.00 -5.94 -14.34
CA TYR A 46 -2.21 -7.29 -13.79
C TYR A 46 -3.64 -7.79 -13.88
N ASN A 47 -4.59 -6.98 -14.37
CA ASN A 47 -6.03 -7.23 -14.25
C ASN A 47 -6.44 -7.61 -12.82
N ALA A 48 -5.87 -6.92 -11.83
CA ALA A 48 -6.15 -7.15 -10.43
C ALA A 48 -7.60 -6.77 -10.12
N SER A 49 -8.31 -7.60 -9.37
CA SER A 49 -9.64 -7.26 -8.83
C SER A 49 -9.54 -6.45 -7.53
N SER A 50 -8.42 -6.62 -6.82
CA SER A 50 -8.16 -5.94 -5.58
C SER A 50 -6.66 -5.86 -5.28
N VAL A 51 -6.31 -5.04 -4.29
CA VAL A 51 -4.94 -4.87 -3.81
C VAL A 51 -4.86 -4.83 -2.29
N ILE A 52 -3.68 -5.17 -1.77
CA ILE A 52 -3.24 -4.83 -0.41
C ILE A 52 -2.00 -3.93 -0.53
N LEU A 53 -2.04 -2.79 0.13
CA LEU A 53 -0.92 -1.86 0.20
C LEU A 53 -0.03 -2.23 1.38
N ALA A 54 1.28 -2.03 1.27
CA ALA A 54 2.21 -2.23 2.37
C ALA A 54 3.29 -1.16 2.38
N HIS A 55 3.63 -0.62 3.54
CA HIS A 55 4.88 0.13 3.71
C HIS A 55 5.47 -0.08 5.10
N ASN A 56 6.75 0.24 5.24
CA ASN A 56 7.45 0.15 6.51
C ASN A 56 7.67 1.53 7.15
N HIS A 57 7.64 1.61 8.49
CA HIS A 57 8.20 2.74 9.23
C HIS A 57 9.53 2.35 9.90
N PRO A 58 10.69 2.83 9.39
CA PRO A 58 12.00 2.58 10.01
C PRO A 58 12.13 3.13 11.44
N SER A 59 11.27 4.08 11.82
CA SER A 59 11.20 4.68 13.16
C SER A 59 10.59 3.76 14.23
N SER A 60 10.15 2.56 13.87
CA SER A 60 9.52 1.57 14.77
C SER A 60 8.18 2.01 15.39
N ASN A 61 7.56 3.10 14.92
CA ASN A 61 6.21 3.49 15.33
C ASN A 61 5.17 2.91 14.35
N PRO A 62 4.35 1.93 14.74
CA PRO A 62 3.34 1.33 13.87
C PRO A 62 2.15 2.26 13.58
N VAL A 63 2.02 3.37 14.31
CA VAL A 63 0.85 4.26 14.19
C VAL A 63 0.85 4.98 12.84
N PRO A 64 -0.22 4.87 12.04
CA PRO A 64 -0.34 5.58 10.77
C PRO A 64 -0.39 7.09 10.99
N SER A 65 0.47 7.81 10.27
CA SER A 65 0.48 9.27 10.24
C SER A 65 -0.75 9.82 9.50
N ALA A 66 -0.98 11.13 9.64
CA ALA A 66 -2.02 11.80 8.85
C ALA A 66 -1.74 11.72 7.33
N ALA A 67 -0.46 11.71 6.94
CA ALA A 67 -0.04 11.57 5.55
C ALA A 67 -0.37 10.17 5.01
N ASP A 68 -0.14 9.11 5.80
CA ASP A 68 -0.46 7.73 5.40
C ASP A 68 -1.96 7.57 5.20
N LYS A 69 -2.77 8.12 6.10
CA LYS A 69 -4.25 8.10 5.99
C LYS A 69 -4.72 8.82 4.73
N ALA A 70 -4.25 10.05 4.50
CA ALA A 70 -4.61 10.81 3.31
C ALA A 70 -4.19 10.11 2.02
N LEU A 71 -2.98 9.53 2.00
CA LEU A 71 -2.47 8.79 0.85
C LEU A 71 -3.31 7.53 0.58
N THR A 72 -3.62 6.75 1.62
CA THR A 72 -4.42 5.52 1.53
C THR A 72 -5.79 5.80 0.94
N LEU A 73 -6.49 6.82 1.45
CA LEU A 73 -7.81 7.21 0.96
C LEU A 73 -7.75 7.68 -0.50
N ARG A 74 -6.69 8.41 -0.88
CA ARG A 74 -6.48 8.84 -2.27
C ARG A 74 -6.23 7.66 -3.20
N ILE A 75 -5.46 6.67 -2.77
CA ILE A 75 -5.21 5.44 -3.55
C ILE A 75 -6.51 4.64 -3.69
N LYS A 76 -7.22 4.39 -2.59
CA LYS A 76 -8.51 3.69 -2.58
C LYS A 76 -9.51 4.34 -3.53
N ALA A 77 -9.66 5.66 -3.44
CA ALA A 77 -10.58 6.40 -4.31
C ALA A 77 -10.21 6.25 -5.80
N ALA A 78 -8.92 6.32 -6.14
CA ALA A 78 -8.48 6.18 -7.53
C ALA A 78 -8.63 4.76 -8.08
N LEU A 79 -8.33 3.74 -7.28
CA LEU A 79 -8.49 2.33 -7.68
C LEU A 79 -9.95 1.95 -7.87
N LEU A 80 -10.85 2.50 -7.03
CA LEU A 80 -12.28 2.27 -7.15
C LEU A 80 -12.85 2.76 -8.49
N LEU A 81 -12.29 3.83 -9.08
CA LEU A 81 -12.71 4.33 -10.40
C LEU A 81 -12.44 3.36 -11.54
N VAL A 82 -11.54 2.39 -11.33
CA VAL A 82 -11.22 1.31 -12.28
C VAL A 82 -11.62 -0.05 -11.73
N GLU A 83 -12.60 -0.08 -10.82
CA GLU A 83 -13.20 -1.30 -10.26
C GLU A 83 -12.21 -2.20 -9.49
N VAL A 84 -11.13 -1.64 -8.97
CA VAL A 84 -10.16 -2.35 -8.13
C VAL A 84 -10.36 -2.00 -6.66
N ASN A 85 -10.64 -3.00 -5.84
CA ASN A 85 -10.83 -2.80 -4.40
C ASN A 85 -9.50 -2.68 -3.66
N THR A 86 -9.45 -1.88 -2.59
CA THR A 86 -8.32 -1.87 -1.65
C THR A 86 -8.76 -2.61 -0.38
N HIS A 87 -8.23 -3.83 -0.18
CA HIS A 87 -8.62 -4.66 0.95
C HIS A 87 -7.98 -4.21 2.25
N ASP A 88 -6.71 -3.85 2.21
CA ASP A 88 -6.00 -3.40 3.39
C ASP A 88 -4.83 -2.48 3.03
N HIS A 89 -4.33 -1.79 4.05
CA HIS A 89 -3.04 -1.14 4.05
C HIS A 89 -2.28 -1.54 5.32
N MET A 90 -1.17 -2.23 5.11
CA MET A 90 -0.32 -2.77 6.16
C MET A 90 0.89 -1.88 6.42
N ILE A 91 1.01 -1.38 7.66
CA ILE A 91 2.24 -0.71 8.13
C ILE A 91 3.08 -1.72 8.90
N VAL A 92 4.29 -2.00 8.41
CA VAL A 92 5.21 -2.98 8.99
C VAL A 92 6.32 -2.27 9.78
N THR A 93 6.48 -2.61 11.06
CA THR A 93 7.50 -2.03 11.94
C THR A 93 8.14 -3.07 12.84
N GLY A 94 9.38 -3.46 12.55
CA GLY A 94 10.06 -4.51 13.32
C GLY A 94 9.22 -5.79 13.39
N ASN A 95 8.75 -6.15 14.58
CA ASN A 95 7.90 -7.32 14.83
C ASN A 95 6.41 -6.97 14.97
N THR A 96 6.02 -5.74 14.62
CA THR A 96 4.64 -5.25 14.73
C THR A 96 4.09 -4.89 13.36
N LEU A 97 2.78 -5.01 13.23
CA LEU A 97 2.03 -4.74 12.03
C LEU A 97 0.78 -3.95 12.43
N THR A 98 0.43 -2.93 11.65
CA THR A 98 -0.88 -2.27 11.74
C THR A 98 -1.65 -2.45 10.45
N SER A 99 -2.83 -3.05 10.55
CA SER A 99 -3.82 -3.12 9.48
C SER A 99 -4.75 -1.90 9.56
N PHE A 100 -4.93 -1.20 8.44
CA PHE A 100 -5.91 -0.12 8.35
C PHE A 100 -7.35 -0.66 8.42
N ALA A 101 -7.60 -1.83 7.83
CA ALA A 101 -8.91 -2.47 7.84
C ALA A 101 -9.32 -2.86 9.26
N GLU A 102 -8.44 -3.54 10.02
CA GLU A 102 -8.72 -3.91 11.41
C GLU A 102 -8.84 -2.69 12.33
N SER A 103 -8.13 -1.60 12.00
CA SER A 103 -8.18 -0.34 12.75
C SER A 103 -9.37 0.56 12.39
N GLY A 104 -10.25 0.15 11.46
CA GLY A 104 -11.40 0.95 11.02
C GLY A 104 -11.03 2.23 10.27
N LEU A 105 -9.86 2.26 9.62
CA LEU A 105 -9.32 3.42 8.89
C LEU A 105 -9.56 3.36 7.38
N LEU A 106 -10.10 2.24 6.88
CA LEU A 106 -10.33 1.96 5.46
C LEU A 106 -11.81 2.00 5.11
#